data_AF-A0A1A2EIC6-F1
#
_entry.id   AF-A0A1A2EIC6-F1
#
_cell.length_a   1.000
_cell.length_b   1.000
_cell.length_c   1.000
_cell.angle_alpha   90.00
_cell.angle_beta   90.00
_cell.angle_gamma   90.00
#
_symmetry.space_group_name_H-M   'P 1'
#
loop_
_entity.id
_entity.type
_entity.pdbx_description
1 polymer ?
#
loop_
_entity_poly.entity_id
_entity_poly.type
_entity_poly.pdbx_seq_one_letter_code
_entity_poly.pdbx_strand_id
1 'polypeptide(L)'
;MDSAEFARLVVANMPFAAALEIDITELAPEQVIATMAWAPERCTTGGILHGGTLMAFADTVGAVCAVANLPHGASTSTIESKTNFFRAVREGTVTATSLPLHVGRTTIVVQTDLTGDNGKLVARVTQTQAVLAPK
;
A
#
# COMPACT_ATOMS: atom_id res chain seq x y z
N MET A 1 -21.12 7.62 -2.52
CA MET A 1 -19.97 6.86 -3.00
C MET A 1 -19.80 5.68 -2.08
N ASP A 2 -19.89 4.46 -2.60
CA ASP A 2 -19.58 3.27 -1.81
C ASP A 2 -18.05 3.10 -1.66
N SER A 3 -17.59 2.23 -0.76
CA SER A 3 -16.16 2.05 -0.49
C SER A 3 -15.37 1.59 -1.72
N ALA A 4 -15.99 0.84 -2.64
CA ALA A 4 -15.34 0.34 -3.85
C ALA A 4 -15.19 1.44 -4.92
N GLU A 5 -16.17 2.34 -5.02
CA GLU A 5 -16.11 3.53 -5.85
C GLU A 5 -15.05 4.52 -5.32
N PHE A 6 -14.95 4.69 -3.99
CA PHE A 6 -13.90 5.50 -3.39
C PHE A 6 -12.50 4.91 -3.59
N ALA A 7 -12.35 3.59 -3.41
CA ALA A 7 -11.10 2.89 -3.66
C ALA A 7 -10.61 3.06 -5.12
N ARG A 8 -11.51 2.91 -6.09
CA ARG A 8 -11.20 3.16 -7.51
C ARG A 8 -10.83 4.62 -7.78
N LEU A 9 -11.51 5.57 -7.14
CA LEU A 9 -11.18 6.99 -7.26
C LEU A 9 -9.78 7.29 -6.70
N VAL A 10 -9.41 6.69 -5.58
CA VAL A 10 -8.07 6.84 -4.97
C VAL A 10 -6.98 6.33 -5.92
N VAL A 11 -7.15 5.14 -6.51
CA VAL A 11 -6.20 4.60 -7.50
C VAL A 11 -6.14 5.48 -8.75
N ALA A 12 -7.29 5.90 -9.29
CA ALA A 12 -7.35 6.73 -10.50
C ALA A 12 -6.67 8.09 -10.32
N ASN A 13 -6.70 8.65 -9.11
CA ASN A 13 -6.01 9.91 -8.79
C ASN A 13 -4.54 9.72 -8.38
N MET A 14 -4.04 8.48 -8.36
CA MET A 14 -2.65 8.16 -8.07
C MET A 14 -2.00 7.50 -9.30
N PRO A 15 -1.44 8.28 -10.26
CA PRO A 15 -0.95 7.76 -11.53
C PRO A 15 0.05 6.60 -11.40
N PHE A 16 0.87 6.62 -10.34
CA PHE A 16 1.83 5.56 -10.07
C PHE A 16 1.16 4.24 -9.64
N ALA A 17 0.05 4.30 -8.89
CA ALA A 17 -0.72 3.11 -8.53
C ALA A 17 -1.36 2.47 -9.77
N ALA A 18 -1.87 3.30 -10.70
CA ALA A 18 -2.37 2.83 -11.98
C ALA A 18 -1.26 2.19 -12.84
N ALA A 19 -0.05 2.77 -12.87
CA ALA A 19 1.09 2.20 -13.59
C ALA A 19 1.53 0.82 -13.03
N LEU A 20 1.31 0.58 -11.73
CA LEU A 20 1.55 -0.70 -11.09
C LEU A 20 0.35 -1.66 -11.17
N GLU A 21 -0.78 -1.24 -11.75
CA GLU A 21 -2.04 -1.98 -11.80
C GLU A 21 -2.47 -2.49 -10.41
N ILE A 22 -2.36 -1.62 -9.41
CA ILE A 22 -2.83 -1.92 -8.05
C ILE A 22 -4.35 -1.94 -8.03
N ASP A 23 -4.92 -3.02 -7.52
CA ASP A 23 -6.37 -3.17 -7.31
C ASP A 23 -6.69 -3.21 -5.82
N ILE A 24 -7.41 -2.20 -5.31
CA ILE A 24 -7.83 -2.12 -3.91
C ILE A 24 -9.14 -2.88 -3.76
N THR A 25 -9.09 -4.01 -3.05
CA THR A 25 -10.22 -4.92 -2.87
C THR A 25 -11.01 -4.64 -1.59
N GLU A 26 -10.38 -4.01 -0.60
CA GLU A 26 -11.01 -3.61 0.66
C GLU A 26 -10.45 -2.26 1.14
N LEU A 27 -11.34 -1.38 1.59
CA LEU A 27 -10.98 -0.08 2.13
C LEU A 27 -11.87 0.24 3.33
N ALA A 28 -11.28 0.14 4.52
CA ALA A 28 -11.86 0.53 5.79
C ALA A 28 -10.79 1.19 6.68
N PRO A 29 -11.16 2.01 7.69
CA PRO A 29 -10.19 2.62 8.61
C PRO A 29 -9.32 1.60 9.35
N GLU A 30 -9.85 0.42 9.67
CA GLU A 30 -9.17 -0.66 10.37
C GLU A 30 -8.26 -1.49 9.47
N GLN A 31 -8.53 -1.52 8.16
CA GLN A 31 -7.82 -2.38 7.22
C GLN A 31 -8.00 -1.93 5.76
N VAL A 32 -6.91 -1.96 5.01
CA VAL A 32 -6.93 -1.83 3.55
C VAL A 32 -6.29 -3.07 2.94
N ILE A 33 -6.96 -3.68 1.97
CA ILE A 33 -6.43 -4.81 1.19
C ILE A 33 -6.35 -4.41 -0.27
N ALA A 34 -5.22 -4.72 -0.89
CA ALA A 34 -5.03 -4.54 -2.31
C ALA A 34 -4.23 -5.70 -2.91
N THR A 35 -4.28 -5.83 -4.23
CA THR A 35 -3.54 -6.84 -4.98
C THR A 35 -2.72 -6.21 -6.10
N MET A 36 -1.63 -6.87 -6.48
CA MET A 36 -0.80 -6.50 -7.61
C MET A 36 -0.27 -7.78 -8.27
N ALA A 37 -0.62 -7.97 -9.54
CA ALA A 37 -0.15 -9.11 -10.32
C ALA A 37 1.34 -8.97 -10.67
N TRP A 38 2.03 -10.11 -10.75
CA TRP A 38 3.35 -10.18 -11.36
C TRP A 38 3.28 -9.78 -12.83
N ALA A 39 4.25 -8.98 -13.28
CA ALA A 39 4.42 -8.64 -14.68
C ALA A 39 5.91 -8.42 -14.99
N PRO A 40 6.38 -8.74 -16.21
CA PRO A 40 7.81 -8.72 -16.52
C PRO A 40 8.42 -7.32 -16.44
N GLU A 41 7.64 -6.27 -16.66
CA GLU A 41 8.07 -4.86 -16.59
C GLU A 41 8.29 -4.40 -15.14
N ARG A 42 7.74 -5.15 -14.16
CA ARG A 42 7.84 -4.89 -12.71
C ARG A 42 8.98 -5.66 -12.05
N CYS A 43 9.75 -6.42 -12.84
CA CYS A 43 10.77 -7.32 -12.35
C CYS A 43 12.17 -6.70 -12.31
N THR A 44 12.99 -7.21 -11.39
CA THR A 44 14.45 -7.13 -11.46
C THR A 44 15.00 -8.30 -12.30
N THR A 45 16.32 -8.47 -12.33
CA THR A 45 16.98 -9.59 -13.00
C THR A 45 16.43 -10.94 -12.53
N GLY A 46 16.30 -11.88 -13.48
CA GLY A 46 15.83 -13.25 -13.19
C GLY A 46 14.31 -13.40 -13.02
N GLY A 47 13.50 -12.44 -13.49
CA GLY A 47 12.03 -12.54 -13.46
C GLY A 47 11.44 -12.45 -12.05
N ILE A 48 12.19 -11.87 -11.10
CA ILE A 48 11.74 -11.67 -9.72
C ILE A 48 11.15 -10.26 -9.61
N LEU A 49 10.03 -10.06 -8.92
CA LEU A 49 9.52 -8.71 -8.67
C LEU A 49 10.61 -7.82 -8.06
N HIS A 50 10.79 -6.63 -8.63
CA HIS A 50 11.77 -5.68 -8.16
C HIS A 50 11.42 -5.23 -6.75
N GLY A 51 12.41 -5.08 -5.87
CA GLY A 51 12.19 -4.63 -4.50
C GLY A 51 11.48 -3.27 -4.45
N GLY A 52 11.82 -2.36 -5.37
CA GLY A 52 11.14 -1.08 -5.56
C GLY A 52 9.66 -1.20 -5.93
N THR A 53 9.27 -2.22 -6.72
CA THR A 53 7.85 -2.48 -7.04
C THR A 53 7.09 -2.89 -5.77
N LEU A 54 7.67 -3.80 -4.98
CA LEU A 54 7.07 -4.24 -3.72
C LEU A 54 6.98 -3.09 -2.70
N MET A 55 8.02 -2.26 -2.59
CA MET A 55 8.01 -1.07 -1.72
C MET A 55 6.94 -0.07 -2.16
N ALA A 56 6.88 0.24 -3.46
CA ALA A 56 5.88 1.15 -4.01
C ALA A 56 4.45 0.67 -3.78
N PHE A 57 4.21 -0.64 -3.98
CA PHE A 57 2.93 -1.25 -3.71
C PHE A 57 2.55 -1.12 -2.23
N ALA A 58 3.45 -1.48 -1.32
CA ALA A 58 3.18 -1.38 0.11
C ALA A 58 3.02 0.07 0.61
N ASP A 59 3.81 1.01 0.08
CA ASP A 59 3.74 2.45 0.40
C ASP A 59 2.40 3.05 -0.04
N THR A 60 1.97 2.73 -1.27
CA THR A 60 0.66 3.12 -1.81
C THR A 60 -0.46 2.67 -0.89
N VAL A 61 -0.52 1.36 -0.57
CA VAL A 61 -1.59 0.79 0.26
C VAL A 61 -1.53 1.34 1.69
N GLY A 62 -0.33 1.54 2.23
CA GLY A 62 -0.13 2.19 3.53
C GLY A 62 -0.61 3.64 3.57
N ALA A 63 -0.40 4.40 2.49
CA ALA A 63 -0.88 5.77 2.37
C ALA A 63 -2.42 5.81 2.31
N VAL A 64 -3.05 4.88 1.57
CA VAL A 64 -4.52 4.76 1.55
C VAL A 64 -5.07 4.43 2.95
N CYS A 65 -4.43 3.52 3.68
CA CYS A 65 -4.79 3.21 5.06
C CYS A 65 -4.71 4.45 5.98
N ALA A 66 -3.66 5.26 5.82
CA ALA A 66 -3.56 6.52 6.56
C ALA A 66 -4.65 7.53 6.15
N VAL A 67 -4.95 7.67 4.85
CA VAL A 67 -6.01 8.55 4.34
C VAL A 67 -7.37 8.17 4.93
N ALA A 68 -7.67 6.87 5.07
CA ALA A 68 -8.91 6.39 5.70
C ALA A 68 -9.06 6.82 7.18
N ASN A 69 -7.96 7.22 7.83
CA ASN A 69 -7.91 7.65 9.23
C ASN A 69 -7.67 9.16 9.41
N LEU A 70 -7.60 9.93 8.32
CA LEU A 70 -7.37 11.37 8.40
C LEU A 70 -8.61 12.13 8.90
N PRO A 71 -8.43 13.22 9.67
CA PRO A 71 -9.50 14.18 9.91
C PRO A 71 -10.05 14.74 8.60
N HIS A 72 -11.33 15.14 8.60
CA HIS A 72 -11.96 15.71 7.41
C HIS A 72 -11.17 16.93 6.87
N GLY A 73 -10.85 16.89 5.58
CA GLY A 73 -10.11 17.95 4.88
C GLY A 73 -8.59 17.93 5.10
N ALA A 74 -8.06 17.05 5.97
CA ALA A 74 -6.63 16.87 6.12
C ALA A 74 -6.05 16.06 4.95
N SER A 75 -4.74 16.19 4.75
CA SER A 75 -3.97 15.36 3.81
C SER A 75 -2.79 14.71 4.52
N THR A 76 -2.01 13.90 3.80
CA THR A 76 -0.86 13.19 4.36
C THR A 76 0.35 13.23 3.44
N SER A 77 1.54 13.05 4.04
CA SER A 77 2.79 12.79 3.35
C SER A 77 3.59 11.72 4.08
N THR A 78 4.17 10.77 3.35
CA THR A 78 5.13 9.82 3.91
C THR A 78 6.35 10.56 4.45
N ILE A 79 6.72 10.32 5.72
CA ILE A 79 7.96 10.81 6.33
C ILE A 79 9.04 9.72 6.31
N GLU A 80 8.63 8.47 6.57
CA GLU A 80 9.52 7.32 6.68
C GLU A 80 8.77 6.07 6.21
N SER A 81 9.50 5.17 5.54
CA SER A 81 9.00 3.87 5.11
C SER A 81 10.16 2.88 5.07
N LYS A 82 10.06 1.82 5.87
CA LYS A 82 11.10 0.79 5.97
C LYS A 82 10.52 -0.57 5.62
N THR A 83 11.24 -1.29 4.75
CA THR A 83 10.83 -2.60 4.24
C THR A 83 11.79 -3.70 4.69
N ASN A 84 11.24 -4.84 5.11
CA ASN A 84 11.95 -6.11 5.16
C ASN A 84 11.44 -7.02 4.05
N PHE A 85 12.36 -7.59 3.27
CA PHE A 85 12.04 -8.65 2.30
C PHE A 85 12.35 -10.02 2.90
N PHE A 86 11.41 -10.94 2.77
CA PHE A 86 11.53 -12.31 3.28
C PHE A 86 11.57 -13.34 2.15
N ARG A 87 10.87 -13.10 1.04
CA ARG A 87 10.75 -14.05 -0.08
C ARG A 87 10.69 -13.34 -1.43
N ALA A 88 11.21 -14.01 -2.45
CA ALA A 88 11.10 -13.59 -3.84
C ALA A 88 9.76 -14.02 -4.45
N VAL A 89 9.20 -13.19 -5.33
CA VAL A 89 7.99 -13.46 -6.11
C VAL A 89 8.37 -13.56 -7.58
N ARG A 90 7.99 -14.64 -8.26
CA ARG A 90 8.37 -14.94 -9.65
C ARG A 90 7.19 -15.08 -10.61
N GLU A 91 5.98 -15.15 -10.07
CA GLU A 91 4.73 -15.32 -10.80
C GLU A 91 3.58 -15.03 -9.84
N GLY A 92 2.36 -15.06 -10.36
CA GLY A 92 1.15 -14.97 -9.56
C GLY A 92 0.85 -13.56 -9.07
N THR A 93 0.15 -13.46 -7.94
CA THR A 93 -0.30 -12.20 -7.36
C THR A 93 0.30 -11.98 -5.97
N VAL A 94 0.57 -10.72 -5.65
CA VAL A 94 0.93 -10.28 -4.31
C VAL A 94 -0.25 -9.54 -3.70
N THR A 95 -0.64 -9.93 -2.49
CA THR A 95 -1.68 -9.26 -1.70
C THR A 95 -1.02 -8.41 -0.64
N ALA A 96 -1.39 -7.13 -0.58
CA ALA A 96 -1.04 -6.21 0.48
C ALA A 96 -2.19 -6.15 1.50
N THR A 97 -1.87 -6.27 2.79
CA THR A 97 -2.78 -6.01 3.89
C THR A 97 -2.17 -4.93 4.78
N SER A 98 -2.78 -3.75 4.81
CA SER A 98 -2.32 -2.61 5.61
C SER A 98 -3.23 -2.37 6.81
N LEU A 99 -2.62 -2.19 7.98
CA LEU A 99 -3.27 -1.98 9.26
C LEU A 99 -2.68 -0.76 9.95
N PRO A 100 -3.50 0.10 10.58
CA PRO A 100 -2.98 1.18 11.42
C PRO A 100 -2.38 0.61 12.71
N LEU A 101 -1.14 0.98 13.01
CA LEU A 101 -0.48 0.71 14.30
C LEU A 101 -0.70 1.85 15.30
N HIS A 102 -0.80 3.08 14.79
CA HIS A 102 -1.00 4.29 15.59
C HIS A 102 -1.74 5.34 14.76
N VAL A 103 -2.81 5.93 15.30
CA VAL A 103 -3.54 7.05 14.69
C VAL A 103 -3.48 8.22 15.67
N GLY A 104 -2.59 9.16 15.41
CA GLY A 104 -2.35 10.34 16.23
C GLY A 104 -2.84 11.63 15.57
N ARG A 105 -2.67 12.75 16.29
CA ARG A 105 -3.03 14.08 15.78
C ARG A 105 -2.10 14.59 14.69
N THR A 106 -0.82 14.24 14.77
CA THR A 106 0.24 14.76 13.88
C THR A 106 0.88 13.67 13.03
N THR A 107 0.73 12.41 13.41
CA THR A 107 1.28 11.28 12.67
C THR A 107 0.34 10.07 12.70
N ILE A 108 0.40 9.28 11.64
CA ILE A 108 -0.22 7.95 11.55
C ILE A 108 0.89 6.95 11.22
N VAL A 109 0.94 5.82 11.91
CA VAL A 109 1.86 4.72 11.63
C VAL A 109 1.06 3.53 11.15
N VAL A 110 1.47 2.95 10.01
CA VAL A 110 0.82 1.78 9.41
C VAL A 110 1.84 0.66 9.22
N GLN A 111 1.35 -0.58 9.28
CA GLN A 111 2.09 -1.77 8.86
C GLN A 111 1.39 -2.38 7.64
N THR A 112 2.14 -2.61 6.57
CA THR A 112 1.65 -3.31 5.39
C THR A 112 2.41 -4.62 5.22
N ASP A 113 1.68 -5.73 5.26
CA ASP A 113 2.19 -7.05 4.93
C ASP A 113 1.93 -7.38 3.47
N LEU A 114 2.95 -7.86 2.77
CA LEU A 114 2.82 -8.42 1.44
C LEU A 114 2.90 -9.94 1.53
N THR A 115 1.90 -10.64 1.01
CA THR A 115 1.87 -12.11 0.91
C THR A 115 1.73 -12.52 -0.54
N GLY A 116 2.34 -13.65 -0.93
CA GLY A 116 2.09 -14.25 -2.25
C GLY A 116 0.89 -15.20 -2.20
N ASP A 117 0.49 -15.73 -3.36
CA ASP A 117 -0.65 -16.66 -3.50
C ASP A 117 -0.59 -17.90 -2.57
N ASN A 118 0.60 -18.31 -2.16
CA ASN A 118 0.80 -19.42 -1.21
C ASN A 118 0.61 -19.03 0.26
N GLY A 119 0.14 -17.81 0.54
CA GLY A 119 -0.06 -17.24 1.87
C GLY A 119 1.22 -16.89 2.63
N LYS A 120 2.41 -17.04 2.03
CA LYS A 120 3.68 -16.77 2.72
C LYS A 120 4.04 -15.30 2.64
N LEU A 121 4.56 -14.76 3.75
CA LEU A 121 5.05 -13.39 3.83
C LEU A 121 6.21 -13.15 2.84
N VAL A 122 6.01 -12.21 1.93
CA VAL A 122 6.95 -11.73 0.92
C VAL A 122 7.75 -10.56 1.46
N ALA A 123 7.05 -9.55 2.00
CA ALA A 123 7.67 -8.38 2.60
C ALA A 123 6.79 -7.81 3.71
N ARG A 124 7.39 -7.03 4.60
CA ARG A 124 6.67 -6.22 5.59
C ARG A 124 7.21 -4.80 5.53
N VAL A 125 6.30 -3.84 5.52
CA VAL A 125 6.61 -2.41 5.51
C VAL A 125 6.00 -1.76 6.75
N THR A 126 6.78 -0.94 7.43
CA THR A 126 6.27 0.00 8.43
C THR A 126 6.49 1.40 7.88
N GLN A 127 5.44 2.21 7.95
CA GLN A 127 5.41 3.51 7.32
C GLN A 127 4.82 4.55 8.27
N THR A 128 5.47 5.71 8.34
CA THR A 128 5.02 6.86 9.12
C THR A 128 4.54 7.97 8.19
N GLN A 129 3.34 8.44 8.45
CA GLN A 129 2.61 9.45 7.67
C GLN A 129 2.43 10.71 8.50
N ALA A 130 2.78 11.88 7.96
CA ALA A 130 2.49 13.18 8.56
C ALA A 130 1.01 13.52 8.36
N VAL A 131 0.31 13.96 9.41
CA VAL A 131 -1.03 14.54 9.25
C VAL A 131 -0.88 16.03 8.94
N LEU A 132 -1.35 16.45 7.77
CA LEU A 132 -1.29 17.83 7.30
C LEU A 132 -2.69 18.44 7.43
N ALA A 133 -2.80 19.50 8.24
CA ALA A 133 -4.07 20.20 8.43
C ALA A 133 -4.61 20.77 7.10
N PRO A 134 -5.93 20.90 6.95
CA PRO A 134 -6.53 21.60 5.82
C PRO A 134 -5.94 23.02 5.70
N LYS A 135 -5.67 23.46 4.47
CA LYS A 135 -5.30 24.86 4.21
C LYS A 135 -6.53 25.76 4.23
#